data_AF-T1IB22-F1
#
_entry.id   AF-T1IB22-F1
#
_cell.length_a   1.000
_cell.length_b   1.000
_cell.length_c   1.000
_cell.angle_alpha   90.00
_cell.angle_beta   90.00
_cell.angle_gamma   90.00
#
_symmetry.space_group_name_H-M   'P 1'
#
loop_
_entity.id
_entity.type
_entity.pdbx_description
1 polymer ?
#
loop_
_entity_poly.entity_id
_entity_poly.type
_entity_poly.pdbx_seq_one_letter_code
_entity_poly.pdbx_strand_id
1 'polypeptide(L)'
;MVEVSRQKYLQARKAALSVEKFESESLVDIQTTINGLTSTVRGPMLRRLERLETFLPNSKRTVYKKKNYIVDQKINMLLTHIRLVRRKLITDDCASNPCENGGTCIDLYNGFHCICPQLWEDCSKGLTCQKDVDECDRFNGTDLGCQNGGTCQNTEGGYNCLCPDNWFGLHCTRRTYDCTAQDSAEICGHGVCINRGGAGRGFICICDQPHSMVANNK
;
A
#
# COMPACT_ATOMS: atom_id res chain seq x y z
N MET A 1 11.34 19.09 8.86
CA MET A 1 10.47 17.90 8.63
C MET A 1 10.09 17.72 7.16
N VAL A 2 9.69 18.76 6.43
CA VAL A 2 9.28 18.69 4.99
C VAL A 2 10.33 18.04 4.08
N GLU A 3 11.62 18.35 4.29
CA GLU A 3 12.72 17.82 3.48
C GLU A 3 12.98 16.32 3.69
N VAL A 4 12.78 15.84 4.93
CA VAL A 4 12.86 14.42 5.29
C VAL A 4 11.71 13.64 4.64
N SER A 5 10.50 14.21 4.63
CA SER A 5 9.35 13.60 3.96
C SER A 5 9.54 13.52 2.43
N ARG A 6 10.13 14.54 1.81
CA ARG A 6 10.47 14.52 0.37
C ARG A 6 11.53 13.46 0.04
N GLN A 7 12.56 13.31 0.88
CA GLN A 7 13.57 12.26 0.68
C GLN A 7 12.99 10.85 0.85
N LYS A 8 12.14 10.64 1.85
CA LYS A 8 11.42 9.37 2.03
C LYS A 8 10.53 9.05 0.82
N TYR A 9 9.82 10.03 0.29
CA TYR A 9 9.02 9.88 -0.92
C TYR A 9 9.86 9.50 -2.15
N LEU A 10 10.99 10.17 -2.37
CA LEU A 10 11.90 9.85 -3.49
C LEU A 10 12.53 8.46 -3.35
N GLN A 11 12.87 8.04 -2.12
CA GLN A 11 13.34 6.68 -1.85
C GLN A 11 12.25 5.64 -2.14
N ALA A 12 11.02 5.85 -1.68
CA ALA A 12 9.89 4.96 -1.96
C ALA A 12 9.62 4.84 -3.46
N ARG A 13 9.65 5.97 -4.19
CA ARG A 13 9.48 5.97 -5.66
C ARG A 13 10.60 5.23 -6.39
N LYS A 14 11.84 5.39 -5.94
CA LYS A 14 12.98 4.64 -6.51
C LYS A 14 12.87 3.14 -6.23
N ALA A 15 12.39 2.77 -5.05
CA ALA A 15 12.12 1.38 -4.68
C ALA A 15 11.00 0.79 -5.57
N ALA A 16 9.90 1.52 -5.77
CA ALA A 16 8.80 1.10 -6.66
C ALA A 16 9.28 0.83 -8.10
N LEU A 17 10.05 1.76 -8.70
CA LEU A 17 10.63 1.56 -10.03
C LEU A 17 11.58 0.35 -10.11
N SER A 18 12.31 0.05 -9.04
CA SER A 18 13.15 -1.16 -9.00
C SER A 18 12.35 -2.44 -8.87
N VAL A 19 11.18 -2.40 -8.23
CA VAL A 19 10.24 -3.53 -8.14
C VAL A 19 9.61 -3.81 -9.50
N GLU A 20 9.08 -2.79 -10.19
CA GLU A 20 8.50 -2.94 -11.54
C GLU A 20 9.51 -3.55 -12.53
N LYS A 21 10.77 -3.10 -12.46
CA LYS A 21 11.85 -3.67 -13.28
C LYS A 21 12.10 -5.15 -12.95
N PHE A 22 12.20 -5.50 -11.68
CA PHE A 22 12.42 -6.87 -11.22
C PHE A 22 11.26 -7.80 -11.62
N GLU A 23 10.02 -7.32 -11.56
CA GLU A 23 8.84 -8.05 -12.01
C GLU A 23 8.87 -8.32 -13.51
N SER A 24 9.25 -7.32 -14.32
CA SER A 24 9.37 -7.49 -15.78
C SER A 24 10.44 -8.54 -16.16
N GLU A 25 11.58 -8.55 -15.46
CA GLU A 25 12.67 -9.53 -15.68
C GLU A 25 12.23 -10.94 -15.24
N SER A 26 11.60 -11.06 -14.07
CA SER A 26 11.00 -12.32 -13.59
C SER A 26 9.94 -12.86 -14.56
N LEU A 27 9.18 -11.95 -15.17
CA LEU A 27 8.29 -12.11 -16.33
C LEU A 27 8.84 -13.00 -17.44
N VAL A 28 9.99 -12.55 -17.91
CA VAL A 28 10.71 -13.12 -19.05
C VAL A 28 11.32 -14.46 -18.67
N ASP A 29 11.89 -14.58 -17.47
CA ASP A 29 12.50 -15.81 -16.98
C ASP A 29 11.48 -16.94 -16.80
N ILE A 30 10.28 -16.62 -16.28
CA ILE A 30 9.18 -17.59 -16.16
C ILE A 30 8.72 -18.05 -17.55
N GLN A 31 8.60 -17.15 -18.54
CA GLN A 31 8.22 -17.57 -19.91
C GLN A 31 9.25 -18.51 -20.51
N THR A 32 10.52 -18.17 -20.33
CA THR A 32 11.66 -18.92 -20.84
C THR A 32 11.69 -20.31 -20.22
N THR A 33 11.40 -20.42 -18.92
CA THR A 33 11.25 -21.69 -18.21
C THR A 33 10.09 -22.53 -18.75
N ILE A 34 8.92 -21.93 -18.97
CA ILE A 34 7.75 -22.62 -19.58
C ILE A 34 8.11 -23.16 -20.97
N ASN A 35 8.77 -22.34 -21.78
CA ASN A 35 9.19 -22.72 -23.12
C ASN A 35 10.18 -23.89 -23.07
N GLY A 36 11.23 -23.79 -22.23
CA GLY A 36 12.24 -24.83 -22.06
C GLY A 36 11.67 -26.18 -21.57
N LEU A 37 10.76 -26.16 -20.58
CA LEU A 37 10.07 -27.38 -20.14
C LEU A 37 9.28 -28.05 -21.28
N THR A 38 8.70 -27.25 -22.17
CA THR A 38 7.90 -27.75 -23.29
C THR A 38 8.79 -28.25 -24.44
N SER A 39 9.76 -27.45 -24.88
CA SER A 39 10.58 -27.71 -26.07
C SER A 39 11.75 -28.65 -25.82
N THR A 40 12.35 -28.58 -24.63
CA THR A 40 13.64 -29.22 -24.32
C THR A 40 13.47 -30.46 -23.44
N VAL A 41 12.42 -30.51 -22.62
CA VAL A 41 12.15 -31.68 -21.75
C VAL A 41 11.02 -32.53 -22.32
N ARG A 42 9.80 -31.99 -22.38
CA ARG A 42 8.60 -32.77 -22.72
C ARG A 42 8.64 -33.32 -24.15
N GLY A 43 8.92 -32.47 -25.14
CA GLY A 43 8.97 -32.90 -26.55
C GLY A 43 10.02 -33.98 -26.83
N PRO A 44 11.29 -33.81 -26.44
CA PRO A 44 12.33 -34.83 -26.59
C PRO A 44 12.03 -36.11 -25.83
N MET A 45 11.46 -36.01 -24.62
CA MET A 45 10.99 -37.18 -23.87
C MET A 45 9.97 -37.96 -24.69
N LEU A 46 8.86 -37.35 -25.12
CA LEU A 46 7.80 -37.99 -25.90
C LEU A 46 8.33 -38.65 -27.17
N ARG A 47 9.20 -37.97 -27.93
CA ARG A 47 9.85 -38.55 -29.13
C ARG A 47 10.72 -39.77 -28.82
N ARG A 48 11.41 -39.77 -27.67
CA ARG A 48 12.20 -40.93 -27.23
C ARG A 48 11.30 -42.09 -26.81
N LEU A 49 10.11 -41.80 -26.27
CA LEU A 49 9.11 -42.82 -25.94
C LEU A 49 8.57 -43.50 -27.19
N GLU A 50 8.16 -42.73 -28.20
CA GLU A 50 7.65 -43.26 -29.47
C GLU A 50 8.66 -44.24 -30.09
N ARG A 51 9.95 -43.87 -30.08
CA ARG A 51 11.02 -44.77 -30.55
C ARG A 51 11.18 -46.01 -29.68
N LEU A 52 11.10 -45.91 -28.35
CA LEU A 52 11.25 -47.08 -27.47
C LEU A 52 10.09 -48.07 -27.60
N GLU A 53 8.88 -47.59 -27.93
CA GLU A 53 7.71 -48.46 -28.12
C GLU A 53 7.88 -49.44 -29.28
N THR A 54 8.59 -49.04 -30.35
CA THR A 54 8.81 -49.90 -31.53
C THR A 54 9.75 -51.08 -31.23
N PHE A 55 10.60 -50.98 -30.22
CA PHE A 55 11.58 -52.03 -29.85
C PHE A 55 11.15 -52.90 -28.66
N LEU A 56 10.07 -52.55 -27.95
CA LEU A 56 9.62 -53.28 -26.76
C LEU A 56 8.62 -54.40 -27.10
N PRO A 57 8.76 -55.60 -26.51
CA PRO A 57 7.73 -56.63 -26.57
C PRO A 57 6.45 -56.18 -25.84
N ASN A 58 5.30 -56.67 -26.30
CA ASN A 58 3.97 -56.20 -25.88
C ASN A 58 3.78 -56.15 -24.35
N SER A 59 4.28 -57.15 -23.62
CA SER A 59 4.18 -57.21 -22.14
C SER A 59 4.90 -56.06 -21.42
N LYS A 60 6.02 -55.57 -21.97
CA LYS A 60 6.78 -54.43 -21.41
C LYS A 60 6.25 -53.08 -21.90
N ARG A 61 5.65 -53.03 -23.10
CA ARG A 61 5.10 -51.81 -23.72
C ARG A 61 4.02 -51.16 -22.84
N THR A 62 3.10 -51.95 -22.31
CA THR A 62 1.99 -51.45 -21.46
C THR A 62 2.50 -50.84 -20.14
N VAL A 63 3.49 -51.47 -19.51
CA VAL A 63 4.10 -50.98 -18.26
C VAL A 63 4.84 -49.67 -18.50
N TYR A 64 5.58 -49.56 -19.60
CA TYR A 64 6.32 -48.35 -19.96
C TYR A 64 5.37 -47.19 -20.28
N LYS A 65 4.31 -47.42 -21.08
CA LYS A 65 3.24 -46.45 -21.37
C LYS A 65 2.64 -45.87 -20.10
N LYS A 66 2.30 -46.72 -19.12
CA LYS A 66 1.70 -46.30 -17.86
C LYS A 66 2.64 -45.40 -17.04
N LYS A 67 3.93 -45.76 -16.92
CA LYS A 67 4.92 -44.94 -16.21
C LYS A 67 5.14 -43.58 -16.88
N ASN A 68 5.20 -43.57 -18.20
CA ASN A 68 5.39 -42.32 -18.95
C ASN A 68 4.19 -41.40 -18.89
N TYR A 69 2.97 -41.95 -18.97
CA TYR A 69 1.75 -41.19 -18.75
C TYR A 69 1.78 -40.48 -17.39
N ILE A 70 2.21 -41.16 -16.33
CA ILE A 70 2.35 -40.56 -14.99
C ILE A 70 3.37 -39.41 -15.01
N VAL A 71 4.50 -39.56 -15.70
CA VAL A 71 5.51 -38.49 -15.81
C VAL A 71 4.99 -37.31 -16.63
N ASP A 72 4.30 -37.54 -17.75
CA ASP A 72 3.69 -36.47 -18.56
C ASP A 72 2.63 -35.71 -17.78
N GLN A 73 1.79 -36.41 -17.00
CA GLN A 73 0.81 -35.79 -16.11
C GLN A 73 1.48 -34.88 -15.07
N LYS A 74 2.59 -35.32 -14.46
CA LYS A 74 3.36 -34.48 -13.52
C LYS A 74 3.95 -33.25 -14.20
N ILE A 75 4.49 -33.38 -15.42
CA ILE A 75 4.99 -32.25 -16.21
C ILE A 75 3.84 -31.27 -16.52
N ASN A 76 2.67 -31.77 -16.92
CA ASN A 76 1.50 -30.93 -17.19
C ASN A 76 1.01 -30.20 -15.94
N MET A 77 1.02 -30.85 -14.78
CA MET A 77 0.67 -30.23 -13.50
C MET A 77 1.64 -29.09 -13.16
N LEU A 78 2.95 -29.33 -13.28
CA LEU A 78 3.98 -28.30 -13.07
C LEU A 78 3.82 -27.13 -14.05
N LEU A 79 3.63 -27.41 -15.34
CA LEU A 79 3.39 -26.39 -16.35
C LEU A 79 2.13 -25.57 -16.05
N THR A 80 1.10 -26.19 -15.47
CA THR A 80 -0.13 -25.50 -15.07
C THR A 80 0.14 -24.56 -13.90
N HIS A 81 0.85 -25.02 -12.87
CA HIS A 81 1.22 -24.18 -11.74
C HIS A 81 2.11 -23.00 -12.16
N ILE A 82 3.13 -23.23 -12.98
CA ILE A 82 4.01 -22.15 -13.45
C ILE A 82 3.23 -21.13 -14.29
N ARG A 83 2.28 -21.58 -15.11
CA ARG A 83 1.39 -20.67 -15.86
C ARG A 83 0.46 -19.87 -14.94
N LEU A 84 -0.04 -20.47 -13.87
CA LEU A 84 -0.87 -19.77 -12.89
C LEU A 84 -0.07 -18.70 -12.15
N VAL A 85 1.13 -19.03 -11.69
CA VAL A 85 2.04 -18.07 -11.05
C VAL A 85 2.35 -16.91 -12.00
N ARG A 86 2.71 -17.21 -13.26
CA ARG A 86 2.92 -16.19 -14.29
C ARG A 86 1.70 -15.29 -14.45
N ARG A 87 0.50 -15.87 -14.58
CA ARG A 87 -0.74 -15.11 -14.76
C ARG A 87 -0.99 -14.17 -13.59
N LYS A 88 -0.79 -14.66 -12.38
CA LYS A 88 -0.99 -13.88 -11.16
C LYS A 88 -0.04 -12.70 -11.04
N LEU A 89 1.21 -12.87 -11.47
CA LEU A 89 2.22 -11.81 -11.49
C LEU A 89 2.05 -10.76 -12.61
N ILE A 90 1.13 -10.95 -13.56
CA ILE A 90 0.83 -9.95 -14.61
C ILE A 90 -0.54 -9.29 -14.44
N THR A 91 -1.34 -9.77 -13.49
CA THR A 91 -2.63 -9.14 -13.18
C THR A 91 -2.35 -7.93 -12.33
N ASP A 92 -2.76 -6.76 -12.79
CA ASP A 92 -2.72 -5.53 -11.99
C ASP A 92 -4.01 -5.45 -11.16
N ASP A 93 -3.92 -5.84 -9.88
CA ASP A 93 -5.02 -5.78 -8.93
C ASP A 93 -5.29 -4.33 -8.44
N CYS A 94 -4.44 -3.35 -8.82
CA CYS A 94 -4.62 -1.93 -8.56
C CYS A 94 -5.36 -1.17 -9.67
N ALA A 95 -5.59 -1.79 -10.84
CA ALA A 95 -6.22 -1.14 -11.99
C ALA A 95 -7.62 -0.54 -11.72
N SER A 96 -8.33 -1.06 -10.73
CA SER A 96 -9.65 -0.56 -10.29
C SER A 96 -9.58 0.60 -9.29
N ASN A 97 -8.38 1.05 -8.90
CA ASN A 97 -8.14 2.00 -7.81
C ASN A 97 -8.87 1.60 -6.51
N PRO A 98 -8.55 0.43 -5.92
CA PRO A 98 -9.30 -0.09 -4.78
C PRO A 98 -9.00 0.62 -3.44
N CYS A 99 -7.98 1.48 -3.40
CA CYS A 99 -7.61 2.24 -2.20
C CYS A 99 -8.38 3.56 -2.12
N GLU A 100 -9.18 3.70 -1.07
CA GLU A 100 -9.95 4.92 -0.80
C GLU A 100 -9.10 5.97 -0.06
N ASN A 101 -9.65 7.18 0.09
CA ASN A 101 -9.11 8.23 0.97
C ASN A 101 -7.64 8.62 0.73
N GLY A 102 -7.21 8.58 -0.53
CA GLY A 102 -5.84 8.94 -0.92
C GLY A 102 -4.80 7.87 -0.60
N GLY A 103 -5.23 6.62 -0.32
CA GLY A 103 -4.33 5.49 -0.18
C GLY A 103 -3.56 5.18 -1.46
N THR A 104 -2.30 4.75 -1.32
CA THR A 104 -1.47 4.31 -2.45
C THR A 104 -1.60 2.81 -2.63
N CYS A 105 -2.02 2.36 -3.81
CA CYS A 105 -2.14 0.93 -4.12
C CYS A 105 -0.80 0.32 -4.51
N ILE A 106 -0.52 -0.87 -3.99
CA ILE A 106 0.60 -1.72 -4.38
C ILE A 106 0.04 -3.05 -4.87
N ASP A 107 0.35 -3.38 -6.12
CA ASP A 107 0.02 -4.68 -6.73
C ASP A 107 0.91 -5.78 -6.13
N LEU A 108 0.34 -6.95 -5.87
CA LEU A 108 1.03 -8.08 -5.25
C LEU A 108 0.72 -9.38 -6.00
N TYR A 109 1.47 -10.45 -5.68
CA TYR A 109 1.31 -11.75 -6.34
C TYR A 109 -0.10 -12.34 -6.29
N ASN A 110 -0.95 -11.91 -5.36
CA ASN A 110 -2.30 -12.43 -5.20
C ASN A 110 -3.19 -11.41 -4.48
N GLY A 111 -3.50 -10.32 -5.18
CA GLY A 111 -4.26 -9.20 -4.65
C GLY A 111 -3.41 -7.94 -4.61
N PHE A 112 -3.92 -6.94 -3.89
CA PHE A 112 -3.25 -5.67 -3.69
C PHE A 112 -3.09 -5.37 -2.20
N HIS A 113 -2.27 -4.37 -1.90
CA HIS A 113 -2.16 -3.79 -0.57
C HIS A 113 -2.21 -2.27 -0.67
N CYS A 114 -3.02 -1.63 0.17
CA CYS A 114 -3.06 -0.18 0.25
C CYS A 114 -2.10 0.33 1.33
N ILE A 115 -1.27 1.30 1.00
CA ILE A 115 -0.60 2.13 1.99
C ILE A 115 -1.57 3.25 2.34
N CYS A 116 -2.16 3.18 3.53
CA CYS A 116 -3.09 4.20 4.01
C CYS A 116 -2.36 5.41 4.61
N PRO A 117 -2.94 6.62 4.48
CA PRO A 117 -2.51 7.78 5.25
C PRO A 117 -2.64 7.53 6.76
N GLN A 118 -1.88 8.29 7.56
CA GLN A 118 -1.78 8.10 9.02
C GLN A 118 -3.13 8.21 9.77
N LEU A 119 -4.11 8.88 9.16
CA LEU A 119 -5.46 9.15 9.71
C LEU A 119 -6.50 8.08 9.29
N TRP A 120 -6.07 7.01 8.61
CA TRP A 120 -6.91 5.87 8.24
C TRP A 120 -6.29 4.58 8.78
N GLU A 121 -7.12 3.63 9.21
CA GLU A 121 -6.63 2.45 9.92
C GLU A 121 -5.66 1.67 9.04
N ASP A 122 -4.59 1.21 9.68
CA ASP A 122 -3.56 0.38 9.09
C ASP A 122 -4.20 -0.82 8.37
N CYS A 123 -3.77 -1.06 7.12
CA CYS A 123 -4.29 -2.12 6.24
C CYS A 123 -4.21 -3.55 6.82
N SER A 124 -3.63 -3.67 8.00
CA SER A 124 -3.70 -4.84 8.87
C SER A 124 -5.13 -5.32 9.19
N LYS A 125 -6.16 -4.45 9.16
CA LYS A 125 -7.58 -4.83 9.46
C LYS A 125 -8.57 -4.63 8.31
N GLY A 126 -8.20 -3.91 7.26
CA GLY A 126 -9.01 -3.71 6.06
C GLY A 126 -8.14 -3.28 4.88
N LEU A 127 -8.32 -3.88 3.71
CA LEU A 127 -7.40 -3.75 2.58
C LEU A 127 -7.46 -2.39 1.85
N THR A 128 -8.42 -1.50 2.17
CA THR A 128 -8.86 -0.41 1.28
C THR A 128 -8.90 0.98 1.91
N CYS A 129 -8.35 1.18 3.12
CA CYS A 129 -8.37 2.48 3.82
C CYS A 129 -9.78 3.05 4.11
N GLN A 130 -10.77 2.18 4.34
CA GLN A 130 -12.17 2.56 4.58
C GLN A 130 -12.51 2.89 6.03
N LYS A 131 -11.66 2.47 6.98
CA LYS A 131 -11.95 2.63 8.39
C LYS A 131 -11.13 3.77 8.97
N ASP A 132 -11.85 4.72 9.56
CA ASP A 132 -11.29 5.86 10.27
C ASP A 132 -10.49 5.42 11.51
N VAL A 133 -9.39 6.14 11.80
CA VAL A 133 -8.62 5.95 13.04
C VAL A 133 -9.23 6.81 14.12
N ASP A 134 -9.41 6.28 15.32
CA ASP A 134 -9.66 7.13 16.46
C ASP A 134 -8.34 7.77 16.92
N GLU A 135 -8.05 8.99 16.45
CA GLU A 135 -6.82 9.68 16.85
C GLU A 135 -6.83 10.14 18.31
N CYS A 136 -8.02 10.30 18.90
CA CYS A 136 -8.14 10.63 20.31
C CYS A 136 -7.60 9.49 21.18
N ASP A 137 -7.92 8.25 20.84
CA ASP A 137 -7.36 7.07 21.50
C ASP A 137 -5.88 6.89 21.15
N ARG A 138 -5.51 7.05 19.87
CA ARG A 138 -4.14 6.80 19.39
C ARG A 138 -3.10 7.76 19.97
N PHE A 139 -3.45 9.03 20.14
CA PHE A 139 -2.54 10.06 20.64
C PHE A 139 -2.80 10.46 22.09
N ASN A 140 -3.67 9.74 22.81
CA ASN A 140 -3.94 10.01 24.22
C ASN A 140 -2.63 9.98 25.04
N GLY A 141 -2.34 11.08 25.73
CA GLY A 141 -1.15 11.22 26.58
C GLY A 141 0.18 11.40 25.82
N THR A 142 0.17 11.59 24.50
CA THR A 142 1.35 11.99 23.73
C THR A 142 1.32 13.49 23.44
N ASP A 143 2.43 14.05 22.96
CA ASP A 143 2.55 15.45 22.51
C ASP A 143 1.68 15.79 21.29
N LEU A 144 1.26 14.77 20.53
CA LEU A 144 0.29 14.90 19.45
C LEU A 144 -1.16 14.89 19.97
N GLY A 145 -1.44 14.44 21.21
CA GLY A 145 -2.79 14.48 21.78
C GLY A 145 -3.21 15.88 22.27
N CYS A 146 -4.48 16.03 22.67
CA CYS A 146 -4.96 17.28 23.28
C CYS A 146 -4.31 17.53 24.65
N GLN A 147 -3.68 18.68 24.81
CA GLN A 147 -2.94 19.06 26.02
C GLN A 147 -3.76 19.97 26.95
N ASN A 148 -3.22 20.19 28.16
CA ASN A 148 -3.68 21.20 29.11
C ASN A 148 -5.17 21.13 29.48
N GLY A 149 -5.73 19.91 29.49
CA GLY A 149 -7.15 19.69 29.77
C GLY A 149 -8.07 19.89 28.55
N GLY A 150 -7.51 19.92 27.34
CA GLY A 150 -8.27 19.88 26.09
C GLY A 150 -9.12 18.62 25.97
N THR A 151 -10.35 18.77 25.48
CA THR A 151 -11.24 17.64 25.17
C THR A 151 -11.04 17.22 23.72
N CYS A 152 -10.69 15.96 23.49
CA CYS A 152 -10.50 15.44 22.14
C CYS A 152 -11.84 15.02 21.50
N GLN A 153 -12.01 15.32 20.22
CA GLN A 153 -13.12 14.87 19.39
C GLN A 153 -12.60 14.20 18.13
N ASN A 154 -12.91 12.92 17.95
CA ASN A 154 -12.56 12.19 16.74
C ASN A 154 -13.45 12.63 15.58
N THR A 155 -12.89 12.72 14.37
CA THR A 155 -13.59 13.11 13.14
C THR A 155 -13.15 12.19 11.99
N GLU A 156 -13.91 12.15 10.90
CA GLU A 156 -13.53 11.30 9.77
C GLU A 156 -12.26 11.82 9.08
N GLY A 157 -11.19 11.03 9.14
CA GLY A 157 -9.87 11.36 8.64
C GLY A 157 -9.10 12.37 9.49
N GLY A 158 -9.36 12.46 10.80
CA GLY A 158 -8.60 13.30 11.74
C GLY A 158 -9.29 13.57 13.08
N TYR A 159 -8.81 14.53 13.86
CA TYR A 159 -9.42 14.89 15.15
C TYR A 159 -9.32 16.39 15.44
N ASN A 160 -10.12 16.85 16.41
CA ASN A 160 -10.12 18.22 16.89
C ASN A 160 -10.00 18.28 18.41
N CYS A 161 -9.19 19.20 18.92
CA CYS A 161 -9.10 19.52 20.33
C CYS A 161 -9.97 20.74 20.68
N LEU A 162 -10.93 20.53 21.59
CA LEU A 162 -11.63 21.63 22.24
C LEU A 162 -10.77 22.17 23.39
N CYS A 163 -10.19 23.36 23.18
CA CYS A 163 -9.30 23.94 24.18
C CYS A 163 -10.05 24.65 25.32
N PRO A 164 -9.59 24.48 26.58
CA PRO A 164 -10.09 25.23 27.71
C PRO A 164 -9.71 26.72 27.60
N ASP A 165 -10.28 27.55 28.47
CA ASP A 165 -10.04 28.99 28.45
C ASP A 165 -8.55 29.34 28.53
N ASN A 166 -8.13 30.27 27.67
CA ASN A 166 -6.75 30.74 27.49
C ASN A 166 -5.78 29.71 26.88
N TRP A 167 -6.28 28.62 26.28
CA TRP A 167 -5.49 27.70 25.46
C TRP A 167 -5.96 27.69 24.00
N PHE A 168 -5.00 27.54 23.09
CA PHE A 168 -5.19 27.65 21.64
C PHE A 168 -4.24 26.69 20.89
N GLY A 169 -4.46 26.59 19.57
CA GLY A 169 -3.69 25.72 18.68
C GLY A 169 -4.28 24.32 18.55
N LEU A 170 -3.76 23.53 17.62
CA LEU A 170 -4.30 22.21 17.28
C LEU A 170 -4.36 21.24 18.46
N HIS A 171 -3.39 21.35 19.37
CA HIS A 171 -3.24 20.45 20.51
C HIS A 171 -3.41 21.18 21.85
N CYS A 172 -3.96 22.40 21.86
CA CYS A 172 -4.14 23.22 23.07
C CYS A 172 -2.84 23.49 23.85
N THR A 173 -1.74 23.69 23.14
CA THR A 173 -0.37 23.93 23.66
C THR A 173 -0.02 25.41 23.77
N ARG A 174 -0.79 26.30 23.14
CA ARG A 174 -0.48 27.73 23.07
C ARG A 174 -1.37 28.56 23.99
N ARG A 175 -0.82 29.65 24.54
CA ARG A 175 -1.55 30.64 25.35
C ARG A 175 -1.91 31.92 24.60
N THR A 176 -1.47 32.03 23.35
CA THR A 176 -1.66 33.21 22.51
C THR A 176 -2.59 32.89 21.35
N TYR A 177 -3.44 33.86 21.00
CA TYR A 177 -4.41 33.76 19.92
C TYR A 177 -3.92 34.41 18.61
N ASP A 178 -2.70 34.96 18.60
CA ASP A 178 -2.09 35.60 17.44
C ASP A 178 -1.18 34.62 16.68
N CYS A 179 -1.14 34.76 15.35
CA CYS A 179 -0.15 34.18 14.47
C CYS A 179 1.20 34.87 14.69
N THR A 180 2.24 34.09 14.97
CA THR A 180 3.63 34.54 14.85
C THR A 180 4.29 33.85 13.65
N ALA A 181 5.45 34.36 13.22
CA ALA A 181 6.11 33.91 11.99
C ALA A 181 6.49 32.41 11.97
N GLN A 182 6.51 31.73 13.11
CA GLN A 182 6.83 30.29 13.20
C GLN A 182 5.63 29.37 13.47
N ASP A 183 4.44 29.91 13.80
CA ASP A 183 3.41 29.10 14.47
C ASP A 183 2.32 28.56 13.53
N SER A 184 2.40 28.84 12.22
CA SER A 184 1.36 28.42 11.26
C SER A 184 1.13 26.90 11.25
N ALA A 185 2.18 26.10 11.43
CA ALA A 185 2.05 24.65 11.49
C ALA A 185 1.34 24.16 12.77
N GLU A 186 1.54 24.82 13.91
CA GLU A 186 0.92 24.43 15.19
C GLU A 186 -0.51 24.98 15.34
N ILE A 187 -0.83 26.05 14.60
CA ILE A 187 -2.15 26.69 14.59
C ILE A 187 -3.05 26.13 13.49
N CYS A 188 -2.51 25.91 12.29
CA CYS A 188 -3.27 25.55 11.09
C CYS A 188 -2.86 24.21 10.49
N GLY A 189 -1.81 23.55 11.01
CA GLY A 189 -1.34 22.27 10.50
C GLY A 189 -0.74 22.42 9.10
N HIS A 190 -1.56 22.12 8.09
CA HIS A 190 -1.25 22.28 6.67
C HIS A 190 -1.91 23.55 6.12
N GLY A 191 -1.42 24.70 6.56
CA GLY A 191 -1.93 25.98 6.11
C GLY A 191 -1.18 27.18 6.68
N VAL A 192 -1.56 28.37 6.23
CA VAL A 192 -0.99 29.64 6.67
C VAL A 192 -1.93 30.30 7.66
N CYS A 193 -1.38 30.66 8.83
CA CYS A 193 -2.10 31.43 9.84
C CYS A 193 -2.05 32.93 9.50
N ILE A 194 -3.21 33.58 9.51
CA ILE A 194 -3.33 35.02 9.31
C ILE A 194 -4.13 35.64 10.45
N ASN A 195 -3.58 36.67 11.10
CA ASN A 195 -4.30 37.41 12.14
C ASN A 195 -5.55 38.08 11.57
N ARG A 196 -6.68 38.01 12.28
CA ARG A 196 -7.85 38.81 11.91
C ARG A 196 -7.54 40.29 12.12
N GLY A 197 -7.75 41.12 11.10
CA GLY A 197 -7.60 42.57 11.21
C GLY A 197 -8.81 43.22 11.92
N GLY A 198 -8.56 44.24 12.74
CA GLY A 198 -9.59 45.03 13.43
C GLY A 198 -9.64 44.83 14.94
N ALA A 199 -10.79 45.14 15.58
CA ALA A 199 -11.01 44.97 17.03
C ALA A 199 -11.32 43.52 17.45
N GLY A 200 -11.36 42.57 16.51
CA GLY A 200 -11.59 41.15 16.78
C GLY A 200 -10.30 40.44 17.13
N ARG A 201 -10.31 39.68 18.24
CA ARG A 201 -9.21 38.78 18.61
C ARG A 201 -9.31 37.48 17.80
N GLY A 202 -8.18 36.92 17.37
CA GLY A 202 -8.10 35.58 16.75
C GLY A 202 -7.45 35.53 15.36
N PHE A 203 -7.41 34.34 14.77
CA PHE A 203 -6.74 34.06 13.49
C PHE A 203 -7.66 33.41 12.45
N ILE A 204 -7.21 33.33 11.20
CA ILE A 204 -7.83 32.54 10.12
C ILE A 204 -6.76 31.62 9.56
N CYS A 205 -7.13 30.37 9.30
CA CYS A 205 -6.27 29.41 8.60
C CYS A 205 -6.67 29.35 7.13
N ILE A 206 -5.69 29.58 6.25
CA ILE A 206 -5.82 29.25 4.82
C ILE A 206 -5.15 27.90 4.65
N CYS A 207 -5.96 26.84 4.50
CA CYS A 207 -5.47 25.46 4.43
C CYS A 207 -5.11 25.07 3.00
N ASP A 208 -4.02 24.31 2.85
CA ASP A 208 -3.53 23.81 1.56
C ASP A 208 -4.38 22.62 1.07
N GLN A 209 -5.13 21.96 1.97
CA GLN A 209 -6.03 20.85 1.68
C GLN A 209 -7.35 20.91 2.48
N PRO A 210 -8.47 20.40 1.91
CA PRO A 210 -9.81 20.50 2.51
C PRO A 210 -10.01 19.73 3.82
N HIS A 211 -9.12 18.78 4.17
CA HIS A 211 -9.22 17.94 5.38
C HIS A 211 -8.25 18.36 6.51
N SER A 212 -7.67 19.56 6.43
CA SER A 212 -6.72 20.01 7.46
C SER A 212 -7.46 20.25 8.78
N MET A 213 -6.94 19.68 9.87
CA MET A 213 -7.42 19.93 11.23
C MET A 213 -7.54 21.45 11.47
N VAL A 214 -8.73 21.93 11.78
CA VAL A 214 -8.96 23.35 12.05
C VAL A 214 -8.90 23.57 13.54
N ALA A 215 -7.91 24.33 14.01
CA ALA A 215 -7.88 24.75 15.41
C ALA A 215 -9.12 25.61 15.72
N ASN A 216 -9.79 25.32 16.83
CA ASN A 216 -10.94 26.11 17.26
C ASN A 216 -10.53 27.56 17.55
N ASN A 217 -11.20 28.50 16.88
CA ASN A 217 -11.14 29.92 17.16
C ASN A 217 -12.35 30.23 18.06
N LYS A 218 -12.13 30.68 19.30
CA LYS A 218 -13.20 31.24 20.13
C LYS A 218 -13.53 32.65 19.66
#